data_AF-A0A8J3MGV8-F1
#
_entry.id   AF-A0A8J3MGV8-F1
#
_cell.length_a   1.000
_cell.length_b   1.000
_cell.length_c   1.000
_cell.angle_alpha   90.00
_cell.angle_beta   90.00
_cell.angle_gamma   90.00
#
_symmetry.space_group_name_H-M   'P 1'
#
loop_
_entity.id
_entity.type
_entity.pdbx_description
1 polymer ?
#
loop_
_entity_poly.entity_id
_entity_poly.type
_entity_poly.pdbx_seq_one_letter_code
_entity_poly.pdbx_strand_id
1 'polypeptide(L)'
;MQGSDVCPFHPAIPKESLMRRILAAATLGVALFGAAACADTPVDTPAASGAPSAAASPTPAGVDKKTACENLTKADADFKAKIMPLLPKLMDPATAGEAVQGMVKELPAFQAAYGKDAETIADAELKAAVQADLAGLNKALADVAAAGADQAKIQAIVTGPEFSSLGEKVQTLCKA
;
A
#
# COMPACT_ATOMS: atom_id res chain seq x y z
N MET A 1 15.50 21.61 45.80
CA MET A 1 15.11 20.53 46.73
C MET A 1 13.87 19.91 46.12
N GLN A 2 14.03 18.77 45.42
CA GLN A 2 13.65 17.42 45.90
C GLN A 2 12.15 17.36 46.25
N GLY A 3 11.30 16.50 45.68
CA GLY A 3 11.47 15.36 44.79
C GLY A 3 10.16 14.57 44.67
N SER A 4 10.18 13.56 43.81
CA SER A 4 9.42 12.29 43.85
C SER A 4 7.90 12.35 43.64
N ASP A 5 7.36 11.83 42.53
CA ASP A 5 7.11 10.41 42.20
C ASP A 5 6.08 9.75 43.15
N VAL A 6 4.99 9.22 42.56
CA VAL A 6 4.25 7.98 42.91
C VAL A 6 2.82 8.06 42.35
N CYS A 7 2.54 7.26 41.31
CA CYS A 7 1.21 6.68 41.08
C CYS A 7 1.06 5.48 42.04
N PRO A 8 -0.12 5.18 42.62
CA PRO A 8 -0.99 4.16 41.99
C PRO A 8 -2.51 4.25 42.36
N PHE A 9 -3.26 3.25 41.88
CA PHE A 9 -4.64 2.81 42.22
C PHE A 9 -5.80 3.33 41.35
N HIS A 10 -6.19 2.59 40.32
CA HIS A 10 -7.13 1.44 40.24
C HIS A 10 -8.61 1.84 40.09
N PRO A 11 -9.29 1.38 39.02
CA PRO A 11 -10.68 1.71 38.72
C PRO A 11 -11.67 0.83 39.49
N ALA A 12 -12.72 1.44 40.04
CA ALA A 12 -13.89 0.74 40.54
C ALA A 12 -14.97 0.68 39.43
N ILE A 13 -15.28 -0.55 39.04
CA ILE A 13 -16.29 -0.99 38.08
C ILE A 13 -17.69 -0.82 38.69
N PRO A 14 -18.66 -0.17 38.00
CA PRO A 14 -20.06 -0.53 38.19
C PRO A 14 -20.44 -1.70 37.27
N LYS A 15 -20.93 -2.75 37.92
CA LYS A 15 -21.34 -4.05 37.41
C LYS A 15 -22.83 -3.99 37.03
N GLU A 16 -23.18 -4.70 35.95
CA GLU A 16 -24.53 -5.12 35.54
C GLU A 16 -25.40 -4.02 34.90
N SER A 17 -26.05 -4.20 33.74
CA SER A 17 -26.52 -5.43 33.15
C SER A 17 -26.47 -5.41 31.62
N LEU A 18 -26.27 -6.60 31.12
CA LEU A 18 -25.83 -7.04 29.81
C LEU A 18 -27.05 -7.26 28.91
N MET A 19 -27.22 -6.45 27.85
CA MET A 19 -27.90 -6.79 26.57
C MET A 19 -28.22 -5.52 25.76
N ARG A 20 -27.19 -4.82 25.29
CA ARG A 20 -27.30 -3.87 24.17
C ARG A 20 -25.94 -3.71 23.51
N ARG A 21 -25.34 -4.86 23.17
CA ARG A 21 -24.08 -4.91 22.46
C ARG A 21 -24.35 -4.75 20.96
N ILE A 22 -23.51 -3.94 20.34
CA ILE A 22 -23.05 -4.01 18.94
C ILE A 22 -23.66 -2.97 18.00
N LEU A 23 -22.90 -1.86 17.94
CA LEU A 23 -22.38 -1.22 16.73
C LEU A 23 -23.31 -0.25 15.95
N ALA A 24 -23.49 0.93 16.54
CA ALA A 24 -23.60 2.17 15.78
C ALA A 24 -22.42 3.09 16.20
N ALA A 25 -21.25 2.91 15.57
CA ALA A 25 -20.14 3.85 15.69
C ALA A 25 -19.10 3.56 14.59
N ALA A 26 -19.25 4.21 13.45
CA ALA A 26 -18.14 4.46 12.53
C ALA A 26 -18.30 5.90 12.03
N THR A 27 -18.07 6.84 12.94
CA THR A 27 -17.81 8.23 12.61
C THR A 27 -16.62 8.28 11.67
N LEU A 28 -16.86 8.74 10.43
CA LEU A 28 -15.82 9.23 9.52
C LEU A 28 -14.95 10.23 10.29
N GLY A 29 -13.70 9.86 10.53
CA GLY A 29 -12.73 10.66 11.27
C GLY A 29 -11.32 10.38 10.79
N VAL A 30 -11.08 10.46 9.48
CA VAL A 30 -9.72 10.52 8.92
C VAL A 30 -9.30 11.98 8.93
N ALA A 31 -8.97 12.48 10.11
CA ALA A 31 -8.28 13.76 10.31
C ALA A 31 -7.10 13.47 11.24
N LEU A 32 -5.97 13.04 10.66
CA LEU A 32 -4.67 12.95 11.33
C LEU A 32 -3.56 12.80 10.28
N PHE A 33 -3.29 13.88 9.55
CA PHE A 33 -1.97 14.14 8.98
C PHE A 33 -1.62 15.61 9.24
N GLY A 34 -1.33 15.88 10.51
CA GLY A 34 -0.77 17.13 10.97
C GLY A 34 0.63 16.90 11.55
N ALA A 35 1.63 17.45 10.85
CA ALA A 35 2.95 17.87 11.30
C ALA A 35 4.02 16.82 11.69
N ALA A 36 4.97 16.58 10.76
CA ALA A 36 6.42 16.87 10.88
C ALA A 36 7.11 16.26 9.63
N ALA A 37 7.72 16.98 8.68
CA ALA A 37 8.63 18.09 8.85
C ALA A 37 8.57 19.07 7.64
N CYS A 38 8.06 20.27 7.89
CA CYS A 38 8.62 21.47 7.26
C CYS A 38 9.49 22.11 8.35
N ALA A 39 10.81 21.95 8.24
CA ALA A 39 11.72 22.76 9.04
C ALA A 39 11.87 24.12 8.35
N ASP A 40 10.94 25.02 8.61
CA ASP A 40 11.14 26.45 8.33
C ASP A 40 10.35 27.28 9.34
N THR A 41 10.98 27.55 10.48
CA THR A 41 10.64 28.69 11.32
C THR A 41 11.94 29.38 11.71
N PRO A 42 12.18 30.63 11.26
CA PRO A 42 13.33 31.40 11.70
C PRO A 42 13.07 31.86 13.13
N VAL A 43 13.93 31.44 14.06
CA VAL A 43 14.04 32.11 15.37
C VAL A 43 15.34 32.90 15.34
N ASP A 44 15.21 34.19 15.06
CA ASP A 44 16.29 35.16 15.19
C ASP A 44 16.40 35.53 16.68
N THR A 45 17.54 35.21 17.31
CA THR A 45 18.27 36.08 18.24
C THR A 45 19.67 35.47 18.47
N PRO A 46 20.75 36.27 18.48
CA PRO A 46 22.10 35.80 18.17
C PRO A 46 22.95 35.52 19.41
N ALA A 47 23.77 34.47 19.38
CA ALA A 47 25.07 34.43 20.06
C ALA A 47 25.92 33.26 19.55
N ALA A 48 27.19 33.56 19.36
CA ALA A 48 28.22 32.74 18.72
C ALA A 48 28.53 31.41 19.42
N SER A 49 28.89 30.40 18.62
CA SER A 49 30.26 29.84 18.56
C SER A 49 30.27 28.59 17.69
N GLY A 50 31.25 28.52 16.78
CA GLY A 50 31.34 27.49 15.75
C GLY A 50 31.36 26.07 16.30
N ALA A 51 30.54 25.21 15.69
CA ALA A 51 30.71 23.78 15.68
C ALA A 51 30.76 23.34 14.20
N PRO A 52 31.65 22.41 13.82
CA PRO A 52 31.82 22.01 12.44
C PRO A 52 30.50 21.44 11.94
N SER A 53 30.01 21.97 10.81
CA SER A 53 28.87 21.42 10.09
C SER A 53 29.05 19.91 9.95
N ALA A 54 28.26 19.15 10.68
CA ALA A 54 28.02 17.76 10.38
C ALA A 54 27.50 17.74 8.96
N ALA A 55 28.37 17.39 8.01
CA ALA A 55 27.95 17.05 6.66
C ALA A 55 26.89 15.97 6.83
N ALA A 56 25.63 16.35 6.59
CA ALA A 56 24.53 15.42 6.55
C ALA A 56 24.98 14.31 5.60
N SER A 57 25.21 13.11 6.16
CA SER A 57 25.48 11.93 5.35
C SER A 57 24.34 11.87 4.33
N PRO A 58 24.61 11.78 3.02
CA PRO A 58 23.55 11.68 2.05
C PRO A 58 22.74 10.46 2.45
N THR A 59 21.53 10.70 2.96
CA THR A 59 20.54 9.64 3.11
C THR A 59 20.45 9.03 1.73
N PRO A 60 20.55 7.69 1.56
CA PRO A 60 20.45 7.09 0.23
C PRO A 60 19.19 7.65 -0.39
N ALA A 61 19.37 8.46 -1.45
CA ALA A 61 18.26 9.10 -2.13
C ALA A 61 17.42 7.94 -2.64
N GLY A 62 16.22 7.79 -2.06
CA GLY A 62 15.27 6.79 -2.50
C GLY A 62 15.04 6.93 -4.00
N VAL A 63 14.48 5.88 -4.62
CA VAL A 63 14.12 5.92 -6.03
C VAL A 63 13.18 7.10 -6.26
N ASP A 64 13.60 8.04 -7.09
CA ASP A 64 12.83 9.24 -7.38
C ASP A 64 11.52 8.89 -8.09
N LYS A 65 10.50 9.75 -7.96
CA LYS A 65 9.16 9.51 -8.49
C LYS A 65 9.18 9.15 -9.99
N LYS A 66 10.05 9.78 -10.78
CA LYS A 66 10.13 9.54 -12.21
C LYS A 66 10.67 8.14 -12.50
N THR A 67 11.81 7.79 -11.92
CA THR A 67 12.41 6.45 -12.06
C THR A 67 11.46 5.36 -11.54
N ALA A 68 10.80 5.60 -10.41
CA ALA A 68 9.80 4.68 -9.85
C ALA A 68 8.62 4.47 -10.82
N CYS A 69 8.08 5.56 -11.38
CA CYS A 69 7.00 5.48 -12.35
C CYS A 69 7.40 4.81 -13.66
N GLU A 70 8.63 4.99 -14.15
CA GLU A 70 9.15 4.27 -15.31
C GLU A 70 9.24 2.76 -15.03
N ASN A 71 9.75 2.37 -13.86
CA ASN A 71 9.84 0.96 -13.45
C ASN A 71 8.46 0.31 -13.29
N LEU A 72 7.52 1.00 -12.62
CA LEU A 72 6.14 0.53 -12.44
C LEU A 72 5.40 0.41 -13.78
N THR A 73 5.57 1.39 -14.67
CA THR A 73 4.98 1.35 -16.03
C THR A 73 5.56 0.20 -16.85
N LYS A 74 6.86 -0.04 -16.74
CA LYS A 74 7.52 -1.16 -17.42
C LYS A 74 7.00 -2.51 -16.89
N ALA A 75 6.82 -2.64 -15.58
CA ALA A 75 6.25 -3.84 -14.97
C ALA A 75 4.80 -4.09 -15.44
N ASP A 76 3.97 -3.04 -15.51
CA ASP A 76 2.60 -3.13 -16.03
C ASP A 76 2.57 -3.52 -17.51
N ALA A 77 3.46 -2.95 -18.33
CA ALA A 77 3.56 -3.27 -19.75
C ALA A 77 4.02 -4.72 -20.00
N ASP A 78 5.01 -5.21 -19.25
CA ASP A 78 5.48 -6.59 -19.35
C ASP A 78 4.36 -7.58 -18.95
N PHE A 79 3.68 -7.30 -17.83
CA PHE A 79 2.55 -8.10 -17.39
C PHE A 79 1.42 -8.09 -18.44
N LYS A 80 1.03 -6.92 -18.97
CA LYS A 80 0.06 -6.83 -20.07
C LYS A 80 0.47 -7.65 -21.28
N ALA A 81 1.75 -7.63 -21.67
CA ALA A 81 2.22 -8.43 -22.80
C ALA A 81 2.05 -9.94 -22.56
N LYS A 82 2.17 -10.39 -21.30
CA LYS A 82 1.96 -11.79 -20.89
C LYS A 82 0.49 -12.17 -20.76
N ILE A 83 -0.35 -11.23 -20.32
CA ILE A 83 -1.77 -11.47 -20.05
C ILE A 83 -2.67 -11.25 -21.28
N MET A 84 -2.34 -10.32 -22.19
CA MET A 84 -3.11 -10.08 -23.41
C MET A 84 -3.39 -11.33 -24.27
N PRO A 85 -2.45 -12.28 -24.48
CA PRO A 85 -2.76 -13.52 -25.20
C PRO A 85 -3.69 -14.48 -24.43
N LEU A 86 -3.87 -14.27 -23.12
CA LEU A 86 -4.79 -15.06 -22.27
C LEU A 86 -6.20 -14.45 -22.22
N LEU A 87 -6.36 -13.14 -22.42
CA LEU A 87 -7.67 -12.46 -22.46
C LEU A 87 -8.71 -13.13 -23.38
N PRO A 88 -8.42 -13.43 -24.68
CA PRO A 88 -9.40 -14.07 -25.55
C PRO A 88 -9.76 -15.48 -25.07
N LYS A 89 -8.83 -16.19 -24.43
CA LYS A 89 -9.08 -17.51 -23.83
C LYS A 89 -9.93 -17.42 -22.57
N LEU A 90 -9.88 -16.30 -21.86
CA LEU A 90 -10.73 -16.02 -20.70
C LEU A 90 -12.21 -15.83 -21.08
N MET A 91 -12.49 -15.44 -22.32
CA MET A 91 -13.84 -15.26 -22.86
C MET A 91 -14.45 -16.57 -23.39
N ASP A 92 -13.62 -17.59 -23.59
CA ASP A 92 -14.05 -18.89 -24.09
C ASP A 92 -14.16 -19.89 -22.93
N PRO A 93 -15.34 -20.46 -22.64
CA PRO A 93 -15.53 -21.30 -21.46
C PRO A 93 -14.72 -22.60 -21.50
N ALA A 94 -14.31 -23.07 -22.69
CA ALA A 94 -13.48 -24.27 -22.82
C ALA A 94 -12.01 -24.00 -22.45
N THR A 95 -11.53 -22.76 -22.61
CA THR A 95 -10.13 -22.36 -22.35
C THR A 95 -9.96 -21.39 -21.16
N ALA A 96 -11.06 -20.92 -20.56
CA ALA A 96 -11.05 -19.97 -19.45
C ALA A 96 -10.25 -20.45 -18.24
N GLY A 97 -10.36 -21.73 -17.88
CA GLY A 97 -9.61 -22.30 -16.75
C GLY A 97 -8.10 -22.31 -16.99
N GLU A 98 -7.67 -22.57 -18.21
CA GLU A 98 -6.26 -22.56 -18.59
C GLU A 98 -5.72 -21.12 -18.66
N ALA A 99 -6.54 -20.18 -19.14
CA ALA A 99 -6.22 -18.76 -19.16
C ALA A 99 -6.06 -18.18 -17.75
N VAL A 100 -6.98 -18.53 -16.85
CA VAL A 100 -6.90 -18.19 -15.42
C VAL A 100 -5.61 -18.74 -14.80
N GLN A 101 -5.31 -20.02 -15.01
CA GLN A 101 -4.08 -20.63 -14.52
C GLN A 101 -2.82 -19.95 -15.09
N GLY A 102 -2.88 -19.53 -16.35
CA GLY A 102 -1.84 -18.70 -16.98
C GLY A 102 -1.67 -17.36 -16.27
N MET A 103 -2.75 -16.64 -15.99
CA MET A 103 -2.70 -15.36 -15.26
C MET A 103 -2.09 -15.55 -13.87
N VAL A 104 -2.55 -16.56 -13.13
CA VAL A 104 -2.05 -16.87 -11.77
C VAL A 104 -0.55 -17.16 -11.76
N LYS A 105 -0.01 -17.77 -12.82
CA LYS A 105 1.44 -18.04 -12.93
C LYS A 105 2.28 -16.79 -13.17
N GLU A 106 1.75 -15.80 -13.88
CA GLU A 106 2.47 -14.56 -14.18
C GLU A 106 2.37 -13.53 -13.05
N LEU A 107 1.33 -13.61 -12.20
CA LEU A 107 1.11 -12.67 -11.10
C LEU A 107 2.28 -12.55 -10.11
N PRO A 108 2.93 -13.64 -9.63
CA PRO A 108 4.07 -13.54 -8.73
C PRO A 108 5.27 -12.80 -9.35
N ALA A 109 5.52 -13.02 -10.64
CA ALA A 109 6.59 -12.32 -11.37
C ALA A 109 6.27 -10.82 -11.49
N PHE A 110 5.00 -10.49 -11.77
CA PHE A 110 4.53 -9.11 -11.77
C PHE A 110 4.65 -8.45 -10.40
N GLN A 111 4.20 -9.09 -9.32
CA GLN A 111 4.33 -8.56 -7.96
C GLN A 111 5.79 -8.29 -7.58
N ALA A 112 6.70 -9.19 -7.93
CA ALA A 112 8.13 -9.01 -7.67
C ALA A 112 8.70 -7.82 -8.46
N ALA A 113 8.33 -7.68 -9.74
CA ALA A 113 8.78 -6.56 -10.58
C ALA A 113 8.17 -5.22 -10.14
N TYR A 114 6.87 -5.21 -9.83
CA TYR A 114 6.10 -4.04 -9.39
C TYR A 114 6.51 -3.58 -7.99
N GLY A 115 6.83 -4.53 -7.11
CA GLY A 115 7.23 -4.26 -5.73
C GLY A 115 8.72 -4.08 -5.49
N LYS A 116 9.56 -4.28 -6.52
CA LYS A 116 11.03 -4.26 -6.40
C LYS A 116 11.58 -3.04 -5.66
N ASP A 117 11.01 -1.87 -5.95
CA ASP A 117 11.45 -0.59 -5.39
C ASP A 117 10.46 -0.03 -4.35
N ALA A 118 9.38 -0.74 -4.02
CA ALA A 118 8.26 -0.19 -3.24
C ALA A 118 8.69 0.38 -1.87
N GLU A 119 9.72 -0.18 -1.23
CA GLU A 119 10.22 0.30 0.05
C GLU A 119 11.17 1.50 -0.08
N THR A 120 11.78 1.68 -1.25
CA THR A 120 12.80 2.69 -1.52
C THR A 120 12.28 3.88 -2.33
N ILE A 121 11.03 3.84 -2.81
CA ILE A 121 10.38 5.01 -3.44
C ILE A 121 10.41 6.21 -2.48
N ALA A 122 10.95 7.33 -2.96
CA ALA A 122 11.07 8.56 -2.19
C ALA A 122 9.74 9.31 -2.01
N ASP A 123 8.83 9.19 -2.99
CA ASP A 123 7.50 9.79 -2.93
C ASP A 123 6.57 8.97 -2.02
N ALA A 124 6.13 9.58 -0.91
CA ALA A 124 5.36 8.89 0.12
C ALA A 124 3.97 8.44 -0.38
N GLU A 125 3.34 9.21 -1.27
CA GLU A 125 2.02 8.88 -1.82
C GLU A 125 2.11 7.71 -2.81
N LEU A 126 3.10 7.73 -3.70
CA LEU A 126 3.39 6.66 -4.65
C LEU A 126 3.79 5.39 -3.91
N LYS A 127 4.65 5.50 -2.90
CA LYS A 127 5.04 4.37 -2.02
C LYS A 127 3.82 3.75 -1.37
N ALA A 128 2.95 4.54 -0.74
CA ALA A 128 1.74 4.05 -0.10
C ALA A 128 0.77 3.41 -1.11
N ALA A 129 0.64 3.99 -2.30
CA ALA A 129 -0.20 3.44 -3.37
C ALA A 129 0.33 2.08 -3.87
N VAL A 130 1.64 1.97 -4.14
CA VAL A 130 2.28 0.71 -4.56
C VAL A 130 2.15 -0.36 -3.48
N GLN A 131 2.31 -0.01 -2.20
CA GLN A 131 2.12 -0.97 -1.10
C GLN A 131 0.66 -1.44 -0.98
N ALA A 132 -0.31 -0.54 -1.16
CA ALA A 132 -1.72 -0.89 -1.19
C ALA A 132 -2.05 -1.82 -2.37
N ASP A 133 -1.51 -1.53 -3.55
CA ASP A 133 -1.68 -2.38 -4.74
C ASP A 133 -1.06 -3.76 -4.54
N LEU A 134 0.15 -3.86 -3.96
CA LEU A 134 0.78 -5.13 -3.63
C LEU A 134 -0.03 -5.94 -2.61
N ALA A 135 -0.61 -5.28 -1.60
CA ALA A 135 -1.49 -5.93 -0.63
C ALA A 135 -2.77 -6.45 -1.30
N GLY A 136 -3.38 -5.66 -2.18
CA GLY A 136 -4.54 -6.05 -2.96
C GLY A 136 -4.26 -7.21 -3.93
N LEU A 137 -3.12 -7.18 -4.62
CA LEU A 137 -2.66 -8.29 -5.48
C LEU A 137 -2.44 -9.57 -4.68
N ASN A 138 -1.86 -9.48 -3.47
CA ASN A 138 -1.66 -10.64 -2.60
C ASN A 138 -2.99 -11.23 -2.12
N LYS A 139 -3.95 -10.37 -1.75
CA LYS A 139 -5.29 -10.80 -1.40
C LYS A 139 -5.98 -11.50 -2.57
N ALA A 140 -5.94 -10.89 -3.76
CA ALA A 140 -6.51 -11.49 -4.96
C ALA A 140 -5.86 -12.85 -5.28
N LEU A 141 -4.54 -12.99 -5.14
CA LEU A 141 -3.87 -14.29 -5.29
C LEU A 141 -4.35 -15.31 -4.27
N ALA A 142 -4.51 -14.92 -3.01
CA ALA A 142 -5.01 -15.81 -1.96
C ALA A 142 -6.45 -16.25 -2.24
N ASP A 143 -7.31 -15.33 -2.68
CA ASP A 143 -8.70 -15.62 -3.05
C ASP A 143 -8.76 -16.55 -4.28
N VAL A 144 -7.90 -16.35 -5.28
CA VAL A 144 -7.81 -17.23 -6.45
C VAL A 144 -7.29 -18.62 -6.07
N ALA A 145 -6.27 -18.68 -5.20
CA ALA A 145 -5.79 -19.96 -4.67
C ALA A 145 -6.87 -20.69 -3.86
N ALA A 146 -7.67 -19.96 -3.05
CA ALA A 146 -8.78 -20.51 -2.29
C ALA A 146 -9.95 -20.97 -3.19
N ALA A 147 -10.17 -20.32 -4.32
CA ALA A 147 -11.12 -20.75 -5.33
C ALA A 147 -10.71 -22.06 -6.04
N GLY A 148 -9.40 -22.40 -6.05
CA GLY A 148 -8.90 -23.64 -6.62
C GLY A 148 -9.10 -23.72 -8.14
N ALA A 149 -9.92 -24.67 -8.61
CA ALA A 149 -10.28 -24.81 -10.02
C ALA A 149 -11.67 -24.24 -10.38
N ASP A 150 -12.32 -23.55 -9.42
CA ASP A 150 -13.66 -22.98 -9.59
C ASP A 150 -13.61 -21.71 -10.45
N GLN A 151 -13.76 -21.90 -11.77
CA GLN A 151 -13.67 -20.81 -12.76
C GLN A 151 -14.62 -19.64 -12.46
N ALA A 152 -15.82 -19.90 -11.95
CA ALA A 152 -16.80 -18.86 -11.66
C ALA A 152 -16.32 -17.96 -10.51
N LYS A 153 -15.76 -18.56 -9.45
CA LYS A 153 -15.15 -17.80 -8.35
C LYS A 153 -13.94 -17.02 -8.80
N ILE A 154 -13.07 -17.63 -9.60
CA ILE A 154 -11.87 -16.95 -10.08
C ILE A 154 -12.25 -15.78 -10.97
N GLN A 155 -13.16 -15.97 -11.93
CA GLN A 155 -13.66 -14.89 -12.77
C GLN A 155 -14.26 -13.75 -11.94
N ALA A 156 -15.06 -14.05 -10.91
CA ALA A 156 -15.61 -13.04 -10.00
C ALA A 156 -14.53 -12.25 -9.25
N ILE A 157 -13.40 -12.88 -8.91
CA ILE A 157 -12.25 -12.21 -8.30
C ILE A 157 -11.55 -11.30 -9.30
N VAL A 158 -11.21 -11.80 -10.50
CA VAL A 158 -10.42 -11.02 -11.49
C VAL A 158 -11.24 -9.89 -12.15
N THR A 159 -12.56 -10.05 -12.23
CA THR A 159 -13.48 -9.00 -12.73
C THR A 159 -14.07 -8.15 -11.60
N GLY A 160 -13.71 -8.44 -10.35
CA GLY A 160 -14.18 -7.70 -9.19
C GLY A 160 -13.65 -6.27 -9.15
N PRO A 161 -14.33 -5.37 -8.42
CA PRO A 161 -13.90 -3.98 -8.29
C PRO A 161 -12.54 -3.86 -7.61
N GLU A 162 -12.23 -4.76 -6.66
CA GLU A 162 -10.93 -4.75 -5.99
C GLU A 162 -9.78 -4.99 -6.96
N PHE A 163 -9.93 -5.89 -7.94
CA PHE A 163 -8.89 -6.14 -8.95
C PHE A 163 -8.85 -5.04 -10.02
N SER A 164 -10.02 -4.52 -10.39
CA SER A 164 -10.16 -3.47 -11.42
C SER A 164 -9.56 -2.13 -11.00
N SER A 165 -9.51 -1.85 -9.70
CA SER A 165 -8.95 -0.60 -9.16
C SER A 165 -7.49 -0.68 -8.73
N LEU A 166 -6.85 -1.87 -8.81
CA LEU A 166 -5.42 -1.99 -8.57
C LEU A 166 -4.65 -1.21 -9.64
N GLY A 167 -3.69 -0.39 -9.20
CA GLY A 167 -2.86 0.39 -10.10
C GLY A 167 -3.49 1.68 -10.63
N GLU A 168 -4.78 1.95 -10.41
CA GLU A 168 -5.42 3.22 -10.83
C GLU A 168 -4.78 4.42 -10.12
N LYS A 169 -4.54 4.27 -8.81
CA LYS A 169 -3.92 5.32 -8.00
C LYS A 169 -2.46 5.55 -8.39
N VAL A 170 -1.71 4.47 -8.63
CA VAL A 170 -0.33 4.55 -9.12
C VAL A 170 -0.27 5.18 -10.51
N GLN A 171 -1.17 4.83 -11.44
CA GLN A 171 -1.25 5.48 -12.74
C GLN A 171 -1.56 6.97 -12.64
N THR A 172 -2.48 7.36 -11.76
CA THR A 172 -2.82 8.77 -11.54
C THR A 172 -1.61 9.53 -11.02
N LEU A 173 -0.93 8.99 -10.00
CA LEU A 173 0.25 9.61 -9.41
C LEU A 173 1.43 9.69 -10.40
N CYS A 174 1.57 8.72 -11.30
CA CYS A 174 2.63 8.72 -12.32
C CYS A 174 2.35 9.61 -13.54
N LYS A 175 1.10 10.06 -13.73
CA LYS A 175 0.72 11.03 -14.76
C LYS A 175 0.66 12.48 -14.24
N ALA A 176 0.65 12.66 -12.91
CA ALA A 176 0.63 13.93 -12.21
C ALA A 176 2.03 14.49 -11.96
#